data_AF-A0A7X2MRW1-F1
#
_entry.id   AF-A0A7X2MRW1-F1
#
_cell.length_a   1.000
_cell.length_b   1.000
_cell.length_c   1.000
_cell.angle_alpha   90.00
_cell.angle_beta   90.00
_cell.angle_gamma   90.00
#
_symmetry.space_group_name_H-M   'P 1'
#
loop_
_entity.id
_entity.type
_entity.pdbx_description
1 polymer ?
#
loop_
_entity_poly.entity_id
_entity_poly.type
_entity_poly.pdbx_seq_one_letter_code
_entity_poly.pdbx_strand_id
1 'polypeptide(L)' 'YKVTLAQQWQAGDSIWSRPALRLFATYAKWDEKWGYNKDNSGDLTTFASADTSGNGILTNSRGKDDEVTFGAQMEIWW' A
#
# COMPACT_ATOMS: atom_id res chain seq x y z
N TYR A 1 -8.18 4.73 -2.18
CA TYR A 1 -7.89 4.40 -3.60
C TYR A 1 -6.40 4.59 -3.87
N LYS A 2 -5.87 3.95 -4.92
CA LYS A 2 -4.46 4.04 -5.32
C LYS A 2 -4.35 4.22 -6.83
N VAL A 3 -3.49 5.12 -7.27
CA VAL A 3 -3.17 5.35 -8.68
C VAL A 3 -1.66 5.26 -8.84
N THR A 4 -1.21 4.50 -9.84
CA THR A 4 0.20 4.35 -10.17
C THR A 4 0.40 4.67 -11.65
N LEU A 5 1.35 5.55 -11.94
CA LEU A 5 1.85 5.79 -13.29
C LEU A 5 3.26 5.20 -13.35
N ALA A 6 3.53 4.40 -14.37
CA ALA A 6 4.84 3.78 -14.56
C ALA A 6 5.26 3.79 -16.02
N GLN A 7 6.53 4.14 -16.24
CA GLN A 7 7.23 3.90 -17.49
C GLN A 7 7.89 2.53 -17.41
N GLN A 8 7.58 1.63 -18.34
CA GLN A 8 8.07 0.25 -18.35
C GLN A 8 8.83 -0.07 -19.64
N TRP A 9 9.97 -0.76 -19.49
CA TRP A 9 10.68 -1.43 -20.58
C TRP A 9 10.67 -2.93 -20.31
N GLN A 10 10.24 -3.73 -21.28
CA GLN A 10 10.09 -5.17 -21.11
C GLN A 10 10.58 -5.94 -22.35
N ALA A 11 10.99 -7.19 -22.15
CA ALA A 11 11.43 -8.08 -23.22
C ALA A 11 10.25 -8.70 -23.98
N GLY A 12 9.48 -7.87 -24.68
CA GLY A 12 8.33 -8.26 -25.51
C GLY A 12 7.27 -7.16 -25.60
N ASP A 13 6.22 -7.40 -26.36
CA ASP A 13 5.11 -6.47 -26.60
C ASP A 13 3.84 -6.83 -25.80
N SER A 14 3.85 -7.95 -25.07
CA SER A 14 2.76 -8.36 -24.20
C SER A 14 2.86 -7.72 -22.82
N ILE A 15 1.72 -7.43 -22.19
CA ILE A 15 1.66 -7.01 -20.77
C ILE A 15 2.24 -8.06 -19.81
N TRP A 16 2.30 -9.32 -20.26
CA TRP A 16 2.84 -10.46 -19.53
C TRP A 16 4.33 -10.70 -19.80
N SER A 17 4.95 -9.93 -20.70
CA SER A 17 6.37 -10.11 -21.03
C SER A 17 7.26 -9.75 -19.86
N ARG A 18 8.23 -10.60 -19.56
CA ARG A 18 9.27 -10.37 -18.56
C ARG A 18 10.64 -10.80 -19.11
N PRO A 19 11.76 -10.23 -18.61
CA PRO A 19 11.87 -9.23 -17.54
C PRO A 19 11.23 -7.87 -17.89
N ALA A 20 10.80 -7.14 -16.87
CA ALA A 20 10.32 -5.77 -16.97
C ALA A 20 11.05 -4.86 -15.96
N LEU A 21 11.58 -3.74 -16.45
CA LEU A 21 12.13 -2.66 -15.65
C LEU A 21 11.12 -1.51 -15.61
N ARG A 22 10.83 -0.98 -14.43
CA ARG A 22 9.82 0.06 -14.21
C ARG A 22 10.40 1.24 -13.45
N LEU A 23 10.10 2.45 -13.92
CA LEU A 23 10.17 3.68 -13.13
C LEU A 23 8.74 4.09 -12.83
N PHE A 24 8.39 4.30 -11.56
CA PHE A 24 7.01 4.50 -11.15
C PHE A 24 6.84 5.63 -10.13
N ALA A 25 5.65 6.23 -10.15
CA ALA A 25 5.13 7.08 -9.10
C ALA A 25 3.73 6.59 -8.72
N THR A 26 3.47 6.49 -7.42
CA THR A 26 2.21 6.02 -6.85
C THR A 26 1.68 7.06 -5.89
N TYR A 27 0.40 7.40 -6.05
CA TYR A 27 -0.37 8.17 -5.08
C TYR A 27 -1.42 7.26 -4.46
N ALA A 28 -1.52 7.29 -3.14
CA ALA A 28 -2.55 6.58 -2.39
C ALA A 28 -3.24 7.55 -1.44
N LYS A 29 -4.57 7.50 -1.43
CA LYS A 29 -5.41 8.20 -0.46
C LYS A 29 -6.32 7.21 0.23
N TRP A 30 -6.38 7.26 1.54
CA TRP A 30 -7.22 6.38 2.36
C TRP A 30 -8.04 7.17 3.38
N ASP A 31 -9.15 6.56 3.78
CA ASP A 31 -10.07 7.05 4.82
C ASP A 31 -10.59 5.80 5.54
N GLU A 32 -9.77 5.30 6.46
CA GLU A 32 -10.04 4.08 7.21
C GLU A 32 -10.90 4.42 8.43
N LYS A 33 -12.18 4.02 8.39
CA LYS A 33 -13.16 4.32 9.44
C LYS A 33 -13.09 3.40 10.67
N TRP A 34 -12.24 2.39 10.61
CA TRP A 34 -12.08 1.37 11.63
C TRP A 34 -10.73 0.68 11.49
N GLY A 35 -10.31 -0.02 12.54
CA GLY A 35 -9.16 -0.92 12.53
C GLY A 35 -9.32 -2.03 13.55
N TYR A 36 -8.47 -3.05 13.47
CA TYR A 36 -8.36 -4.08 14.50
C TYR A 36 -7.72 -3.51 15.74
N ASN A 37 -8.30 -3.82 16.90
CA ASN A 37 -7.82 -3.36 18.18
C ASN A 37 -6.47 -3.99 18.50
N LYS A 38 -5.60 -3.23 19.14
CA LYS A 38 -4.34 -3.72 19.68
C LYS A 38 -4.50 -4.04 21.16
N ASP A 39 -3.90 -5.13 21.61
CA ASP A 39 -3.79 -5.41 23.04
C ASP A 39 -2.71 -4.53 23.69
N ASN A 40 -2.47 -4.74 24.99
CA ASN A 40 -1.49 -3.96 25.74
C ASN A 40 -0.03 -4.24 25.31
N SER A 41 0.22 -5.30 24.55
CA SER A 41 1.51 -5.63 23.94
C SER A 41 1.66 -5.03 22.54
N GLY A 42 0.58 -4.44 21.99
CA GLY A 42 0.54 -3.89 20.64
C GLY A 42 0.16 -4.91 19.56
N ASP A 43 -0.17 -6.15 19.93
CA ASP A 43 -0.55 -7.22 19.02
C ASP A 43 -1.99 -7.04 18.54
N LEU A 44 -2.25 -7.42 17.29
CA LEU A 44 -3.59 -7.31 16.70
C LEU A 44 -4.53 -8.36 17.30
N THR A 45 -5.69 -7.90 17.74
CA THR A 45 -6.78 -8.75 18.20
C THR A 45 -7.79 -9.00 17.08
N THR A 46 -8.75 -9.90 17.31
CA THR A 46 -9.87 -10.17 16.38
C THR A 46 -11.02 -9.18 16.49
N PHE A 47 -10.98 -8.28 17.48
CA PHE A 47 -11.99 -7.24 17.66
C PHE A 47 -11.63 -6.00 16.83
N ALA A 48 -12.63 -5.37 16.23
CA ALA A 48 -12.48 -4.12 15.49
C ALA A 48 -13.23 -2.99 16.18
N SER A 49 -12.70 -1.77 16.11
CA SER A 49 -13.38 -0.57 16.60
C SER A 49 -13.24 0.58 15.62
N ALA A 50 -14.16 1.55 15.73
CA ALA A 50 -14.21 2.74 14.88
C ALA A 50 -13.22 3.84 15.32
N ASP A 51 -12.16 3.49 16.04
CA ASP A 51 -11.09 4.44 16.33
C ASP A 51 -10.19 4.62 15.10
N THR A 52 -10.10 5.88 14.66
CA THR A 52 -9.49 6.35 13.42
C THR A 52 -8.45 7.43 13.68
N SER A 53 -7.99 7.53 14.93
CA SER A 53 -7.04 8.55 15.39
C SER A 53 -5.71 8.57 14.62
N GLY A 54 -5.43 7.59 13.74
CA GLY A 54 -4.26 7.54 12.86
C GLY A 54 -2.94 7.29 13.59
N ASN A 55 -2.94 7.38 14.92
CA ASN A 55 -1.78 7.23 15.79
C ASN A 55 -1.53 5.78 16.22
N GLY A 56 -2.35 4.83 15.76
CA GLY A 56 -2.09 3.41 15.93
C GLY A 56 -2.04 2.89 17.38
N ILE A 57 -2.48 3.67 18.37
CA ILE A 57 -2.35 3.30 19.80
C ILE A 57 -3.34 2.19 20.16
N LEU A 58 -4.60 2.33 19.74
CA LEU A 58 -5.66 1.38 20.09
C LEU A 58 -6.09 0.50 18.93
N THR A 59 -5.91 0.97 17.69
CA THR A 59 -6.23 0.20 16.47
C THR A 59 -5.07 0.22 15.49
N ASN A 60 -5.12 -0.63 14.47
CA ASN A 60 -4.23 -0.52 13.30
C ASN A 60 -4.79 0.38 12.18
N SER A 61 -5.85 1.15 12.45
CA SER A 61 -6.36 2.11 11.46
C SER A 61 -5.29 3.14 11.14
N ARG A 62 -5.09 3.38 9.84
CA ARG A 62 -4.20 4.42 9.30
C ARG A 62 -4.89 5.77 9.22
N GLY A 63 -6.09 5.89 9.77
CA GLY A 63 -6.90 7.11 9.80
C GLY A 63 -7.26 7.59 8.40
N LYS A 64 -7.24 8.91 8.23
CA LYS A 64 -7.57 9.59 6.97
C LYS A 64 -6.37 10.39 6.50
N ASP A 65 -5.66 9.86 5.52
CA ASP A 65 -4.41 10.44 5.05
C ASP A 65 -4.14 10.10 3.58
N ASP A 66 -3.10 10.71 3.02
CA ASP A 66 -2.60 10.43 1.68
C ASP A 66 -1.08 10.55 1.57
N GLU A 67 -0.52 9.80 0.63
CA GLU A 67 0.92 9.65 0.48
C GLU A 67 1.32 9.45 -0.99
N VAL A 68 2.52 9.94 -1.34
CA VAL A 68 3.13 9.77 -2.66
C VAL A 68 4.45 9.04 -2.53
N THR A 69 4.65 8.00 -3.33
CA THR A 69 5.93 7.29 -3.42
C THR A 69 6.38 7.19 -4.87
N PHE A 70 7.69 7.16 -5.10
CA PHE A 70 8.26 6.98 -6.43
C PHE A 70 9.55 6.15 -6.35
N GLY A 71 9.91 5.48 -7.43
CA GLY A 71 11.11 4.64 -7.45
C GLY A 71 11.31 3.83 -8.73
N ALA A 72 12.30 2.95 -8.67
CA ALA A 72 12.63 1.99 -9.72
C ALA A 72 12.41 0.55 -9.21
N GLN A 73 11.94 -0.34 -10.08
CA GLN A 73 11.72 -1.76 -9.75
C GLN A 73 12.01 -2.65 -10.96
N MET A 74 12.48 -3.87 -10.71
CA MET A 74 12.58 -4.94 -11.70
C MET A 74 11.66 -6.10 -11.30
N GLU A 75 11.00 -6.73 -12.28
CA GLU A 75 10.20 -7.94 -12.10
C GLU A 75 10.56 -8.97 -13.18
N ILE A 76 10.73 -10.24 -12.80
CA ILE A 76 11.15 -11.31 -13.72
C ILE A 76 10.59 -12.68 -13.27
N TRP A 77 10.29 -13.52 -14.26
CA TRP A 77 10.08 -14.97 -14.14
C TRP A 77 10.56 -15.63 -15.44
N TRP A 78 10.88 -16.94 -15.39
CA TRP A 78 11.34 -17.72 -16.54
C TRP A 78 10.56 -19.03 -16.67
#